data_AF-A0A4U5QIE7-F1
#
_entry.id   AF-A0A4U5QIE7-F1
#
_cell.length_a   1.000
_cell.length_b   1.000
_cell.length_c   1.000
_cell.angle_alpha   90.00
_cell.angle_beta   90.00
_cell.angle_gamma   90.00
#
_symmetry.space_group_name_H-M   'P 1'
#
loop_
_entity.id
_entity.type
_entity.pdbx_description
1 polymer ?
#
loop_
_entity_poly.entity_id
_entity_poly.type
_entity_poly.pdbx_seq_one_letter_code
_entity_poly.pdbx_strand_id
1 'polypeptide(L)'
;MCNPVRFDGKDFLEKLEGKKIMFIGDSVSLNHYESLLCLLHAAVPDARITTQTSNSTNTVTFEDHGVSISVFQTHYLVDIEQEQIGRVLKLESIKDGNTWKDMDVLVFNTWLWWYRRGPKQPWDYVQEGQSILKDMDRMVAFQKGLTTWAKWVDSDVDTSKTTVIFQGISPFHYQLILFSHDLSVFVPEPVERNGTNQERQIVERRQSQLADQVTLVVHHWHCK
;
A
#
# COMPACT_ATOMS: atom_id res chain seq x y z
N MET A 1 -29.71 -4.84 0.80
CA MET A 1 -28.73 -4.97 1.92
C MET A 1 -27.93 -6.22 1.66
N CYS A 2 -26.66 -6.09 1.31
CA CYS A 2 -25.74 -7.22 1.31
C CYS A 2 -25.13 -7.30 2.71
N ASN A 3 -25.19 -8.48 3.33
CA ASN A 3 -24.43 -8.71 4.54
C ASN A 3 -23.03 -9.14 4.12
N PRO A 4 -21.97 -8.41 4.51
CA PRO A 4 -20.62 -8.90 4.28
C PRO A 4 -20.48 -10.27 4.94
N VAL A 5 -19.90 -11.21 4.20
CA VAL A 5 -19.58 -12.53 4.75
C VAL A 5 -18.65 -12.31 5.94
N ARG A 6 -18.96 -12.93 7.09
CA ARG A 6 -18.10 -12.85 8.26
C ARG A 6 -16.75 -13.46 7.91
N PHE A 7 -15.69 -12.78 8.33
CA PHE A 7 -14.34 -13.31 8.18
C PHE A 7 -14.20 -14.59 9.02
N ASP A 8 -13.78 -15.67 8.39
CA ASP A 8 -13.39 -16.92 9.02
C ASP A 8 -11.90 -17.13 8.77
N GLY A 9 -11.09 -16.96 9.81
CA GLY A 9 -9.64 -17.04 9.69
C GLY A 9 -9.12 -18.45 9.40
N LYS A 10 -9.87 -19.49 9.79
CA LYS A 10 -9.47 -20.87 9.53
C LYS A 10 -9.73 -21.22 8.06
N ASP A 11 -10.93 -20.90 7.56
CA ASP A 11 -11.28 -21.05 6.14
C ASP A 11 -10.35 -20.21 5.24
N PHE A 12 -9.94 -19.02 5.70
CA PHE A 12 -8.94 -18.21 5.01
C PHE A 12 -7.59 -18.92 4.86
N LEU A 13 -7.06 -19.51 5.94
CA LEU A 13 -5.80 -20.24 5.91
C LEU A 13 -5.88 -21.54 5.08
N GLU A 14 -7.00 -22.26 5.15
CA GLU A 14 -7.25 -23.46 4.35
C GLU A 14 -7.31 -23.13 2.85
N LYS A 15 -7.98 -22.04 2.46
CA LYS A 15 -8.05 -21.59 1.06
C LYS A 15 -6.71 -21.11 0.51
N LEU A 16 -5.82 -20.64 1.38
CA LEU A 16 -4.50 -20.13 1.01
C LEU A 16 -3.38 -21.11 1.32
N GLU A 17 -3.67 -22.38 1.53
CA GLU A 17 -2.67 -23.39 1.85
C GLU A 17 -1.47 -23.33 0.87
N GLY A 18 -0.26 -23.20 1.45
CA GLY A 18 1.00 -23.07 0.72
C GLY A 18 1.24 -21.73 0.00
N LYS A 19 0.37 -20.73 0.18
CA LYS A 19 0.43 -19.44 -0.53
C LYS A 19 1.23 -18.38 0.21
N LYS A 20 1.77 -17.43 -0.56
CA LYS A 20 2.51 -16.26 -0.07
C LYS A 20 1.76 -14.96 -0.37
N ILE A 21 1.50 -14.19 0.68
CA ILE A 21 0.85 -12.88 0.62
C ILE A 21 1.89 -11.83 0.99
N MET A 22 1.96 -10.73 0.24
CA MET A 22 2.81 -9.59 0.61
C MET A 22 2.01 -8.30 0.58
N PHE A 23 2.10 -7.53 1.66
CA PHE A 23 1.66 -6.15 1.75
C PHE A 23 2.82 -5.23 1.38
N ILE A 24 2.63 -4.36 0.38
CA ILE A 24 3.66 -3.47 -0.14
C ILE A 24 3.16 -2.05 -0.01
N GLY A 25 3.89 -1.19 0.70
CA GLY A 25 3.47 0.20 0.80
C GLY A 25 3.96 0.96 2.02
N ASP A 26 3.23 2.02 2.36
CA ASP A 26 3.51 2.85 3.52
C ASP A 26 2.97 2.25 4.83
N SER A 27 2.89 3.06 5.89
CA SER A 27 2.40 2.61 7.20
C SER A 27 0.99 2.00 7.17
N VAL A 28 0.15 2.35 6.18
CA VAL A 28 -1.18 1.74 6.04
C VAL A 28 -1.08 0.26 5.67
N SER A 29 -0.14 -0.12 4.81
CA SER A 29 0.15 -1.52 4.49
C SER A 29 0.62 -2.29 5.73
N LEU A 30 1.44 -1.67 6.58
CA LEU A 30 1.86 -2.27 7.86
C LEU A 30 0.67 -2.50 8.79
N ASN A 31 -0.21 -1.51 8.95
CA ASN A 31 -1.39 -1.66 9.79
C ASN A 31 -2.30 -2.81 9.31
N HIS A 32 -2.46 -2.96 7.99
CA HIS A 32 -3.27 -4.04 7.41
C HIS A 32 -2.64 -5.41 7.61
N TYR A 33 -1.32 -5.51 7.40
CA TYR A 33 -0.53 -6.70 7.72
C TYR A 33 -0.71 -7.10 9.19
N GLU A 34 -0.49 -6.19 10.13
CA GLU A 34 -0.63 -6.47 11.57
C GLU A 34 -2.07 -6.83 11.94
N SER A 35 -3.06 -6.14 11.38
CA SER A 35 -4.47 -6.43 11.63
C SER A 35 -4.85 -7.83 11.15
N LEU A 36 -4.39 -8.26 9.97
CA LEU A 36 -4.66 -9.61 9.47
C LEU A 36 -4.00 -10.66 10.37
N LEU A 37 -2.75 -10.45 10.78
CA LEU A 37 -2.07 -11.37 11.69
C LEU A 37 -2.81 -11.52 13.02
N CYS A 38 -3.32 -10.44 13.60
CA CYS A 38 -4.12 -10.49 14.83
C CYS A 38 -5.41 -11.30 14.63
N LEU A 39 -6.12 -11.11 13.51
CA LEU A 39 -7.34 -11.87 13.20
C LEU A 39 -7.05 -13.37 13.06
N LEU A 40 -5.95 -13.73 12.39
CA LEU A 40 -5.55 -15.12 12.21
C LEU A 40 -5.08 -15.76 13.51
N HIS A 41 -4.27 -15.05 14.30
CA HIS A 41 -3.86 -15.52 15.63
C HIS A 41 -5.06 -15.74 16.56
N ALA A 42 -6.10 -14.91 16.47
CA ALA A 42 -7.33 -15.12 17.23
C ALA A 42 -8.15 -16.33 16.73
N ALA A 43 -8.12 -16.62 15.43
CA ALA A 43 -8.84 -17.73 14.82
C ALA A 43 -8.14 -19.09 15.04
N VAL A 44 -6.81 -19.11 15.11
CA VAL A 44 -5.99 -20.31 15.30
C VAL A 44 -4.92 -20.10 16.39
N PRO A 45 -5.31 -19.98 17.67
CA PRO A 45 -4.39 -19.59 18.76
C PRO A 45 -3.26 -20.60 19.04
N ASP A 46 -3.47 -21.87 18.67
CA ASP A 46 -2.49 -22.95 18.88
C ASP A 46 -1.64 -23.24 17.63
N ALA A 47 -1.77 -22.45 16.56
CA ALA A 47 -1.02 -22.65 15.33
C ALA A 47 0.49 -22.46 15.55
N ARG A 48 1.29 -23.27 14.88
CA ARG A 48 2.75 -23.07 14.86
C ARG A 48 3.09 -21.92 13.93
N ILE A 49 3.76 -20.91 14.48
CA ILE A 49 4.10 -19.68 13.76
C ILE A 49 5.61 -19.44 13.79
N THR A 50 6.19 -19.09 12.64
CA THR A 50 7.58 -18.59 12.56
C THR A 50 7.61 -17.15 12.03
N THR A 51 8.58 -16.38 12.50
CA THR A 51 8.79 -14.99 12.08
C THR A 51 10.20 -14.80 11.56
N GLN A 52 10.34 -14.17 10.40
CA GLN A 52 11.62 -13.89 9.77
C GLN A 52 11.67 -12.45 9.26
N THR A 53 12.81 -11.79 9.45
CA THR A 53 13.08 -10.47 8.90
C THR A 53 14.29 -10.56 7.98
N SER A 54 14.11 -10.18 6.72
CA SER A 54 15.17 -10.20 5.70
C SER A 54 14.96 -9.06 4.70
N ASN A 55 16.01 -8.32 4.35
CA ASN A 55 16.00 -7.28 3.31
C ASN A 55 14.76 -6.35 3.38
N SER A 56 14.51 -5.76 4.55
CA SER A 56 13.37 -4.88 4.82
C SER A 56 11.97 -5.52 4.73
N THR A 57 11.92 -6.85 4.63
CA THR A 57 10.71 -7.64 4.61
C THR A 57 10.54 -8.35 5.95
N ASN A 58 9.39 -8.16 6.60
CA ASN A 58 8.99 -8.97 7.75
C ASN A 58 7.98 -10.01 7.29
N THR A 59 8.21 -11.28 7.62
CA THR A 59 7.37 -12.41 7.21
C THR A 59 6.96 -13.22 8.42
N VAL A 60 5.68 -13.56 8.49
CA VAL A 60 5.09 -14.48 9.45
C VAL A 60 4.51 -15.67 8.70
N THR A 61 4.89 -16.89 9.09
CA THR A 61 4.43 -18.13 8.45
C THR A 61 3.59 -18.94 9.43
N PHE A 62 2.39 -19.32 9.01
CA PHE A 62 1.52 -20.28 9.69
C PHE A 62 1.89 -21.68 9.18
N GLU A 63 2.78 -22.36 9.91
CA GLU A 63 3.46 -23.59 9.48
C GLU A 63 2.49 -24.73 9.17
N ASP A 64 1.39 -24.82 9.93
CA ASP A 64 0.39 -25.88 9.75
C ASP A 64 -0.39 -25.77 8.43
N HIS A 65 -0.34 -24.59 7.79
CA HIS A 65 -0.96 -24.33 6.49
C HIS A 65 0.06 -23.98 5.40
N GLY A 66 1.34 -23.83 5.74
CA GLY A 66 2.37 -23.32 4.83
C GLY A 66 2.07 -21.91 4.27
N VAL A 67 1.23 -21.13 4.95
CA VAL A 67 0.84 -19.77 4.52
C VAL A 67 1.86 -18.78 5.04
N SER A 68 2.47 -18.00 4.17
CA SER A 68 3.36 -16.90 4.55
C SER A 68 2.72 -15.55 4.28
N ILE A 69 2.78 -14.65 5.25
CA ILE A 69 2.27 -13.29 5.15
C ILE A 69 3.44 -12.36 5.43
N SER A 70 3.71 -11.45 4.49
CA SER A 70 4.86 -10.56 4.53
C SER A 70 4.45 -9.09 4.42
N VAL A 71 5.29 -8.19 4.92
CA VAL A 71 5.19 -6.76 4.65
C VAL A 71 6.53 -6.22 4.13
N PHE A 72 6.47 -5.44 3.04
CA PHE A 72 7.57 -4.73 2.43
C PHE A 72 7.27 -3.23 2.44
N GLN A 73 8.05 -2.45 3.18
CA GLN A 73 7.80 -1.02 3.31
C GLN A 73 8.41 -0.23 2.14
N THR A 74 7.56 0.41 1.36
CA THR A 74 7.95 1.40 0.35
C THR A 74 6.91 2.51 0.27
N HIS A 75 7.35 3.74 0.50
CA HIS A 75 6.42 4.87 0.65
C HIS A 75 5.80 5.32 -0.68
N TYR A 76 6.52 5.11 -1.80
CA TYR A 76 6.19 5.68 -3.11
C TYR A 76 6.07 4.62 -4.21
N LEU A 77 6.34 3.34 -3.90
CA LEU A 77 6.53 2.22 -4.85
C LEU A 77 7.71 2.39 -5.82
N VAL A 78 7.97 3.61 -6.27
CA VAL A 78 9.13 4.00 -7.07
C VAL A 78 10.32 4.40 -6.19
N ASP A 79 11.51 4.37 -6.79
CA ASP A 79 12.76 4.51 -6.04
C ASP A 79 13.08 5.96 -5.62
N ILE A 80 13.73 6.09 -4.47
CA ILE A 80 14.48 7.30 -4.10
C ILE A 80 15.95 6.90 -3.97
N GLU A 81 16.82 7.54 -4.76
CA GLU A 81 18.24 7.19 -4.82
C GLU A 81 19.12 8.34 -4.34
N GLN A 82 20.19 7.99 -3.64
CA GLN A 82 21.23 8.95 -3.29
C GLN A 82 22.18 9.13 -4.48
N GLU A 83 22.16 10.30 -5.09
CA GLU A 83 23.09 10.71 -6.15
C GLU A 83 24.07 11.79 -5.67
N GLN A 84 25.03 12.14 -6.52
CA GLN A 84 25.99 13.23 -6.28
C GLN A 84 25.29 14.57 -6.04
N ILE A 85 24.14 14.80 -6.69
CA ILE A 85 23.37 16.03 -6.57
C ILE A 85 22.47 16.06 -5.33
N GLY A 86 22.26 14.91 -4.66
CA GLY A 86 21.33 14.76 -3.54
C GLY A 86 20.42 13.54 -3.70
N ARG A 87 19.34 13.46 -2.92
CA ARG A 87 18.33 12.40 -3.02
C ARG A 87 17.41 12.67 -4.20
N VAL A 88 17.22 11.70 -5.08
CA VAL A 88 16.45 11.86 -6.32
C VAL A 88 15.28 10.88 -6.33
N LEU A 89 14.06 11.39 -6.42
CA LEU A 89 12.87 10.58 -6.67
C LEU A 89 12.85 10.14 -8.15
N LYS A 90 13.00 8.84 -8.40
CA LYS A 90 13.07 8.24 -9.72
C LYS A 90 11.69 7.75 -10.15
N LEU A 91 10.91 8.61 -10.82
CA LEU A 91 9.51 8.31 -11.12
C LEU A 91 9.29 7.11 -12.08
N GLU A 92 10.32 6.68 -12.80
CA GLU A 92 10.26 5.62 -13.81
C GLU A 92 11.08 4.38 -13.42
N SER A 93 11.36 4.19 -12.12
CA SER A 93 12.17 3.09 -11.61
C SER A 93 11.47 2.37 -10.44
N ILE A 94 11.50 1.04 -10.46
CA ILE A 94 11.03 0.14 -9.39
C ILE A 94 12.07 -0.98 -9.24
N LYS A 95 13.17 -0.72 -8.53
CA LYS A 95 14.24 -1.72 -8.33
C LYS A 95 13.79 -2.87 -7.42
N ASP A 96 12.94 -2.57 -6.45
CA ASP A 96 12.41 -3.54 -5.49
C ASP A 96 11.43 -4.54 -6.10
N GLY A 97 10.96 -4.30 -7.33
CA GLY A 97 9.95 -5.13 -7.99
C GLY A 97 10.31 -6.61 -8.05
N ASN A 98 11.60 -6.95 -8.21
CA ASN A 98 12.05 -8.34 -8.21
C ASN A 98 11.75 -9.09 -6.90
N THR A 99 11.71 -8.39 -5.77
CA THR A 99 11.35 -8.98 -4.46
C THR A 99 9.89 -9.42 -4.40
N TRP A 100 9.02 -8.81 -5.22
CA TRP A 100 7.57 -9.00 -5.16
C TRP A 100 7.07 -10.13 -6.07
N LYS A 101 7.87 -10.56 -7.06
CA LYS A 101 7.41 -11.44 -8.16
C LYS A 101 6.99 -12.83 -7.71
N ASP A 102 7.58 -13.36 -6.65
CA ASP A 102 7.34 -14.73 -6.19
C ASP A 102 6.17 -14.85 -5.19
N MET A 103 5.25 -13.89 -5.21
CA MET A 103 4.07 -13.85 -4.33
C MET A 103 2.82 -14.30 -5.07
N ASP A 104 1.95 -15.05 -4.38
CA ASP A 104 0.65 -15.44 -4.90
C ASP A 104 -0.39 -14.31 -4.76
N VAL A 105 -0.22 -13.46 -3.75
CA VAL A 105 -1.08 -12.30 -3.51
C VAL A 105 -0.22 -11.07 -3.20
N LEU A 106 -0.39 -10.01 -3.99
CA LEU A 106 0.26 -8.72 -3.79
C LEU A 106 -0.79 -7.67 -3.40
N VAL A 107 -0.59 -7.02 -2.25
CA VAL A 107 -1.48 -5.97 -1.74
C VAL A 107 -0.72 -4.66 -1.65
N PHE A 108 -0.91 -3.78 -2.63
CA PHE A 108 -0.23 -2.50 -2.74
C PHE A 108 -1.01 -1.36 -2.06
N ASN A 109 -0.30 -0.44 -1.44
CA ASN A 109 -0.83 0.86 -1.03
C ASN A 109 0.24 1.94 -1.15
N THR A 110 -0.15 3.13 -1.59
CA THR A 110 0.71 4.32 -1.48
C THR A 110 -0.13 5.59 -1.57
N TRP A 111 -0.01 6.47 -0.58
CA TRP A 111 -0.60 7.82 -0.66
C TRP A 111 -0.04 8.80 0.38
N LEU A 112 0.05 8.37 1.65
CA LEU A 112 0.28 9.24 2.81
C LEU A 112 1.56 10.08 2.71
N TRP A 113 2.53 9.62 1.94
CA TRP A 113 3.84 10.28 1.86
C TRP A 113 3.95 11.25 0.69
N TRP A 114 3.10 11.15 -0.33
CA TRP A 114 3.17 11.97 -1.55
C TRP A 114 2.94 13.46 -1.29
N TYR A 115 2.15 13.85 -0.30
CA TYR A 115 1.89 15.28 -0.04
C TYR A 115 3.02 15.99 0.75
N ARG A 116 4.07 15.28 1.18
CA ARG A 116 5.13 15.88 2.01
C ARG A 116 5.90 16.96 1.24
N ARG A 117 6.16 18.07 1.93
CA ARG A 117 6.90 19.24 1.44
C ARG A 117 7.85 19.77 2.51
N GLY A 118 8.80 20.59 2.08
CA GLY A 118 9.77 21.24 2.98
C GLY A 118 10.66 20.23 3.70
N PRO A 119 10.99 20.43 4.99
CA PRO A 119 11.91 19.55 5.73
C PRO A 119 11.49 18.08 5.81
N LYS A 120 10.19 17.78 5.63
CA LYS A 120 9.65 16.41 5.66
C LYS A 120 9.71 15.69 4.29
N GLN A 121 10.15 16.38 3.24
CA GLN A 121 10.29 15.82 1.90
C GLN A 121 11.51 14.88 1.84
N PRO A 122 11.34 13.61 1.41
CA PRO A 122 12.43 12.65 1.41
C PRO A 122 13.35 12.71 0.19
N TRP A 123 13.04 13.55 -0.80
CA TRP A 123 13.89 13.79 -1.97
C TRP A 123 14.26 15.27 -2.09
N ASP A 124 15.38 15.55 -2.77
CA ASP A 124 15.88 16.89 -3.06
C ASP A 124 15.64 17.30 -4.52
N TYR A 125 15.42 16.32 -5.40
CA TYR A 125 15.13 16.43 -6.83
C TYR A 125 14.16 15.33 -7.28
N VAL A 126 13.51 15.55 -8.43
CA VAL A 126 12.64 14.58 -9.09
C VAL A 126 13.18 14.34 -10.50
N GLN A 127 13.34 13.08 -10.87
CA GLN A 127 13.73 12.69 -12.23
C GLN A 127 12.52 12.19 -13.01
N GLU A 128 12.39 12.72 -14.23
CA GLU A 128 11.43 12.29 -15.25
C GLU A 128 12.18 12.09 -16.57
N GLY A 129 12.31 10.85 -17.04
CA GLY A 129 13.17 10.51 -18.16
C GLY A 129 14.60 10.99 -17.93
N GLN A 130 15.08 11.87 -18.81
CA GLN A 130 16.40 12.48 -18.74
C GLN A 130 16.43 13.83 -17.99
N SER A 131 15.26 14.36 -17.61
CA SER A 131 15.14 15.66 -16.96
C SER A 131 15.24 15.53 -15.44
N ILE A 132 16.03 16.40 -14.82
CA ILE A 132 16.13 16.54 -13.36
C ILE A 132 15.49 17.86 -12.95
N LEU A 133 14.40 17.78 -12.18
CA LEU A 133 13.64 18.91 -11.67
C LEU A 133 13.93 19.12 -10.20
N LYS A 134 13.93 20.38 -9.75
CA LYS A 134 14.13 20.69 -8.33
C LYS A 134 12.95 20.21 -7.48
N ASP A 135 11.74 20.35 -8.00
CA ASP A 135 10.52 19.84 -7.39
C ASP A 135 9.46 19.61 -8.48
N MET A 136 8.40 18.88 -8.14
CA MET A 136 7.26 18.60 -9.02
C MET A 136 5.93 18.75 -8.27
N ASP A 137 4.84 19.05 -8.97
CA ASP A 137 3.51 18.92 -8.38
C ASP A 137 3.28 17.49 -7.84
N ARG A 138 2.67 17.38 -6.64
CA ARG A 138 2.52 16.09 -5.96
C ARG A 138 1.54 15.16 -6.66
N MET A 139 0.49 15.71 -7.25
CA MET A 139 -0.48 14.91 -7.98
C MET A 139 0.11 14.41 -9.30
N VAL A 140 0.91 15.25 -9.96
CA VAL A 140 1.65 14.84 -11.16
C VAL A 140 2.67 13.75 -10.83
N ALA A 141 3.46 13.92 -9.76
CA ALA A 141 4.44 12.93 -9.32
C ALA A 141 3.77 11.60 -8.94
N PHE A 142 2.67 11.66 -8.16
CA PHE A 142 1.87 10.48 -7.78
C PHE A 142 1.32 9.75 -9.00
N GLN A 143 0.71 10.49 -9.94
CA GLN A 143 0.18 9.91 -11.16
C GLN A 143 1.27 9.23 -11.99
N LYS A 144 2.47 9.81 -12.08
CA LYS A 144 3.60 9.22 -12.81
C LYS A 144 4.11 7.97 -12.11
N GLY A 145 4.33 8.02 -10.79
CA GLY A 145 4.73 6.85 -10.00
C GLY A 145 3.75 5.68 -10.14
N LEU A 146 2.44 5.94 -10.03
CA LEU A 146 1.42 4.91 -10.26
C LEU A 146 1.36 4.42 -11.70
N THR A 147 1.72 5.26 -12.68
CA THR A 147 1.81 4.82 -14.09
C THR A 147 2.99 3.86 -14.26
N THR A 148 4.12 4.11 -13.60
CA THR A 148 5.26 3.20 -13.60
C THR A 148 4.94 1.89 -12.89
N TRP A 149 4.28 1.94 -11.73
CA TRP A 149 3.80 0.74 -11.04
C TRP A 149 2.84 -0.08 -11.90
N ALA A 150 1.87 0.55 -12.54
CA ALA A 150 0.92 -0.13 -13.43
C ALA A 150 1.63 -0.85 -14.58
N LYS A 151 2.60 -0.18 -15.22
CA LYS A 151 3.43 -0.80 -16.27
C LYS A 151 4.22 -1.98 -15.75
N TRP A 152 4.79 -1.88 -14.55
CA TRP A 152 5.52 -2.98 -13.93
C TRP A 152 4.60 -4.18 -13.66
N VAL A 153 3.38 -3.96 -13.17
CA VAL A 153 2.39 -5.05 -13.02
C VAL A 153 2.12 -5.73 -14.36
N ASP A 154 1.84 -4.95 -15.41
CA ASP A 154 1.58 -5.46 -16.77
C ASP A 154 2.76 -6.27 -17.35
N SER A 155 4.00 -5.84 -17.10
CA SER A 155 5.19 -6.44 -17.74
C SER A 155 5.83 -7.56 -16.94
N ASP A 156 5.75 -7.52 -15.62
CA ASP A 156 6.57 -8.34 -14.73
C ASP A 156 5.77 -9.31 -13.85
N VAL A 157 4.44 -9.17 -13.75
CA VAL A 157 3.59 -10.04 -12.93
C VAL A 157 2.75 -10.97 -13.82
N ASP A 158 2.86 -12.28 -13.58
CA ASP A 158 1.98 -13.28 -14.18
C ASP A 158 0.64 -13.31 -13.43
N THR A 159 -0.30 -12.48 -13.86
CA THR A 159 -1.62 -12.32 -13.24
C THR A 159 -2.54 -13.53 -13.39
N SER A 160 -2.12 -14.56 -14.15
CA SER A 160 -2.79 -15.87 -14.15
C SER A 160 -2.49 -16.69 -12.90
N LYS A 161 -1.40 -16.36 -12.18
CA LYS A 161 -0.95 -17.03 -10.96
C LYS A 161 -1.00 -16.12 -9.73
N THR A 162 -0.75 -14.83 -9.92
CA THR A 162 -0.68 -13.84 -8.85
C THR A 162 -1.92 -12.97 -8.86
N THR A 163 -2.59 -12.87 -7.71
CA THR A 163 -3.65 -11.89 -7.48
C THR A 163 -3.04 -10.55 -7.09
N VAL A 164 -3.34 -9.49 -7.83
CA VAL A 164 -2.89 -8.12 -7.50
C VAL A 164 -4.05 -7.31 -6.96
N ILE A 165 -3.85 -6.71 -5.79
CA ILE A 165 -4.79 -5.85 -5.10
C ILE A 165 -4.13 -4.49 -4.89
N PHE A 166 -4.87 -3.42 -5.21
CA PHE A 166 -4.48 -2.07 -4.80
C PHE A 166 -5.47 -1.57 -3.76
N GLN A 167 -5.00 -1.33 -2.55
CA GLN A 167 -5.76 -0.66 -1.51
C GLN A 167 -5.81 0.83 -1.82
N GLY A 168 -7.02 1.36 -1.94
CA GLY A 168 -7.26 2.78 -2.19
C GLY A 168 -6.76 3.69 -1.06
N ILE A 169 -6.99 4.98 -1.27
CA ILE A 169 -6.52 6.03 -0.36
C ILE A 169 -7.25 5.96 0.98
N SER A 170 -6.48 5.78 2.06
CA SER A 170 -6.98 5.93 3.43
C SER A 170 -7.29 7.41 3.72
N PRO A 171 -8.46 7.76 4.27
CA PRO A 171 -8.79 9.13 4.64
C PRO A 171 -7.94 9.63 5.82
N PHE A 172 -7.84 10.95 5.96
CA PHE A 172 -7.25 11.60 7.14
C PHE A 172 -8.31 12.41 7.89
N HIS A 173 -8.33 12.31 9.22
CA HIS A 173 -9.38 12.85 10.09
C HIS A 173 -8.99 14.09 10.89
N TYR A 174 -7.90 14.79 10.53
CA TYR A 174 -7.49 15.99 11.25
C TYR A 174 -8.19 17.25 10.72
N GLN A 175 -9.04 17.85 11.55
CA GLN A 175 -9.52 19.22 11.37
C GLN A 175 -8.65 20.15 12.24
N LEU A 176 -7.80 20.98 11.61
CA LEU A 176 -7.13 22.08 12.31
C LEU A 176 -8.17 23.17 12.59
N ILE A 177 -8.81 23.10 13.76
CA ILE A 177 -9.58 24.22 14.29
C ILE A 177 -8.63 25.02 15.19
N LEU A 178 -8.24 26.22 14.74
CA LEU A 178 -7.57 27.20 15.60
C LEU A 178 -8.63 27.80 16.55
N PHE A 179 -8.65 27.38 17.81
CA PHE A 179 -9.23 28.20 18.88
C PHE A 179 -8.22 28.34 20.03
N SER A 180 -8.11 29.58 20.48
CA SER A 180 -7.28 30.07 21.57
C SER A 180 -7.65 29.43 22.91
N HIS A 181 -6.63 29.02 23.67
CA HIS A 181 -6.62 28.81 25.12
C HIS A 181 -7.80 27.99 25.71
N ASP A 182 -7.67 26.66 25.77
CA ASP A 182 -7.62 25.90 27.03
C ASP A 182 -7.35 24.40 26.74
N LEU A 183 -6.60 23.73 27.61
CA LEU A 183 -6.28 22.30 27.49
C LEU A 183 -7.51 21.45 27.80
N SER A 184 -8.16 20.90 26.77
CA SER A 184 -9.08 19.77 26.92
C SER A 184 -8.82 18.74 25.82
N VAL A 185 -8.85 17.47 26.22
CA VAL A 185 -8.58 16.29 25.39
C VAL A 185 -9.44 16.32 24.12
N PHE A 186 -8.78 16.31 22.97
CA PHE A 186 -9.45 16.23 21.67
C PHE A 186 -9.88 14.77 21.43
N VAL A 187 -11.18 14.50 21.51
CA VAL A 187 -11.78 13.34 20.84
C VAL A 187 -12.23 13.85 19.47
N PRO A 188 -11.46 13.63 18.39
CA PRO A 188 -11.92 14.04 17.07
C PRO A 188 -13.14 13.21 16.71
N GLU A 189 -14.28 13.88 16.47
CA GLU A 189 -15.37 13.23 15.73
C GLU A 189 -14.85 12.87 14.32
N PRO A 190 -15.24 11.71 13.77
CA PRO A 190 -14.78 11.31 12.45
C PRO A 190 -15.38 12.23 11.38
N VAL A 191 -14.64 13.26 11.00
CA VAL A 191 -14.87 13.98 9.75
C VAL A 191 -14.06 13.26 8.68
N GLU A 192 -14.74 12.55 7.78
CA GLU A 192 -14.12 12.03 6.57
C GLU A 192 -13.79 13.20 5.63
N ARG A 193 -12.54 13.67 5.65
CA ARG A 193 -11.97 14.19 4.40
C ARG A 193 -11.44 13.01 3.61
N ASN A 194 -12.32 12.49 2.77
CA ASN A 194 -11.95 11.69 1.62
C ASN A 194 -10.77 12.38 0.91
N GLY A 195 -9.79 11.59 0.45
CA GLY A 195 -8.79 12.10 -0.49
C GLY A 195 -9.49 12.93 -1.57
N THR A 196 -8.89 14.03 -2.04
CA THR A 196 -9.57 14.91 -2.99
C THR A 196 -10.12 14.08 -4.16
N ASN A 197 -11.30 14.41 -4.70
CA ASN A 197 -11.93 13.62 -5.79
C ASN A 197 -10.92 13.26 -6.91
N GLN A 198 -9.93 14.12 -7.14
CA GLN A 198 -8.86 13.93 -8.09
C GLN A 198 -7.92 12.74 -7.76
N GLU A 199 -7.58 12.52 -6.50
CA GLU A 199 -6.67 11.45 -6.07
C GLU A 199 -7.30 10.07 -6.28
N ARG A 200 -8.57 9.92 -5.87
CA ARG A 200 -9.36 8.71 -6.11
C ARG A 200 -9.48 8.41 -7.59
N GLN A 201 -9.80 9.43 -8.38
CA GLN A 201 -9.87 9.29 -9.83
C GLN A 201 -8.54 8.88 -10.46
N ILE A 202 -7.38 9.19 -9.86
CA ILE A 202 -6.10 8.71 -10.40
C ILE A 202 -5.96 7.21 -10.14
N VAL A 203 -6.21 6.75 -8.92
CA VAL A 203 -6.15 5.32 -8.56
C VAL A 203 -7.17 4.52 -9.37
N GLU A 204 -8.43 4.97 -9.40
CA GLU A 204 -9.53 4.32 -10.14
C GLU A 204 -9.26 4.28 -11.64
N ARG A 205 -8.77 5.37 -12.25
CA ARG A 205 -8.42 5.37 -13.68
C ARG A 205 -7.31 4.39 -14.01
N ARG A 206 -6.31 4.26 -13.14
CA ARG A 206 -5.19 3.32 -13.35
C ARG A 206 -5.65 1.88 -13.14
N GLN A 207 -6.46 1.61 -12.13
CA GLN A 207 -7.04 0.28 -11.95
C GLN A 207 -8.00 -0.08 -13.09
N SER A 208 -8.80 0.87 -13.61
CA SER A 208 -9.68 0.60 -14.76
C SER A 208 -8.89 0.22 -16.02
N GLN A 209 -7.64 0.67 -16.17
CA GLN A 209 -6.75 0.25 -17.27
C GLN A 209 -6.21 -1.16 -17.08
N LEU A 210 -6.23 -1.65 -15.83
CA LEU A 210 -5.78 -2.97 -15.40
C LEU A 210 -6.94 -3.80 -14.82
N ALA A 211 -8.19 -3.56 -15.26
CA ALA A 211 -9.37 -4.07 -14.56
C ALA A 211 -9.41 -5.61 -14.48
N ASP A 212 -8.82 -6.29 -15.47
CA ASP A 212 -8.72 -7.75 -15.52
C ASP A 212 -7.54 -8.31 -14.70
N GLN A 213 -6.68 -7.43 -14.18
CA GLN A 213 -5.43 -7.76 -13.52
C GLN A 213 -5.35 -7.28 -12.06
N VAL A 214 -6.03 -6.18 -11.73
CA VAL A 214 -5.93 -5.49 -10.44
C VAL A 214 -7.31 -5.31 -9.83
N THR A 215 -7.47 -5.81 -8.61
CA THR A 215 -8.64 -5.54 -7.78
C THR A 215 -8.42 -4.25 -6.97
N LEU A 216 -9.23 -3.21 -7.21
CA LEU A 216 -9.26 -2.02 -6.35
C LEU A 216 -10.15 -2.26 -5.15
N VAL A 217 -9.59 -2.11 -3.95
CA VAL A 217 -10.35 -2.10 -2.71
C VAL A 217 -10.51 -0.65 -2.27
N VAL A 218 -11.69 -0.09 -2.51
CA VAL A 218 -12.11 1.22 -1.99
C VAL A 218 -12.94 1.04 -0.73
N HIS A 219 -12.72 1.88 0.28
CA HIS A 219 -13.51 1.92 1.54
C HIS A 219 -14.98 2.36 1.34
N HIS A 220 -15.54 2.26 0.13
CA HIS A 220 -16.95 2.55 -0.11
C HIS A 220 -17.77 1.29 0.15
N TRP A 221 -18.50 1.31 1.26
CA TRP A 221 -19.57 0.36 1.59
C TRP A 221 -20.79 0.54 0.68
N HIS A 222 -20.61 0.66 -0.63
CA HIS A 222 -21.69 0.72 -1.61
C HIS A 222 -21.74 -0.62 -2.34
N CYS A 223 -22.67 -1.48 -1.91
CA CYS A 223 -23.00 -2.69 -2.64
C CYS A 223 -23.70 -2.32 -3.95
N LYS A 224 -23.29 -2.96 -5.05
CA LYS A 224 -24.15 -3.10 -6.23
C LYS A 224 -25.30 -4.05 -5.94
#